data_AF-A0A4Z2B4F1-F1
#
_entry.id   AF-A0A4Z2B4F1-F1
#
_cell.length_a   1.000
_cell.length_b   1.000
_cell.length_c   1.000
_cell.angle_alpha   90.00
_cell.angle_beta   90.00
_cell.angle_gamma   90.00
#
_symmetry.space_group_name_H-M   'P 1'
#
loop_
_entity.id
_entity.type
_entity.pdbx_description
1 polymer ?
#
loop_
_entity_poly.entity_id
_entity_poly.type
_entity_poly.pdbx_seq_one_letter_code
_entity_poly.pdbx_strand_id
1 'polypeptide(L)' 'MVCGHLNLLERDYFGLTFQDTDNSKNWLDPSKEIKKQIRAGSWIFGFSVKFYPPDPVSTHRRHHQVLPVPAAEG' A
#
# COMPACT_ATOMS: atom_id res chain seq x y z
N MET A 1 -8.83 9.94 -7.67
CA MET A 1 -7.60 9.24 -7.25
C MET A 1 -7.59 7.83 -7.86
N VAL A 2 -6.46 7.34 -8.37
CA VAL A 2 -6.31 6.02 -9.04
C VAL A 2 -6.81 4.86 -8.14
N CYS A 3 -6.47 4.92 -6.86
CA CYS A 3 -6.91 3.95 -5.85
C CYS A 3 -8.44 3.90 -5.62
N GLY A 4 -9.16 5.00 -5.87
CA GLY A 4 -10.63 5.02 -5.82
C GLY A 4 -11.29 4.36 -7.03
N HIS A 5 -10.63 4.37 -8.20
CA HIS A 5 -11.13 3.73 -9.41
C HIS A 5 -10.86 2.21 -9.43
N LEU A 6 -9.86 1.75 -8.68
CA LEU A 6 -9.47 0.34 -8.58
C LEU A 6 -10.11 -0.38 -7.37
N ASN A 7 -11.00 0.30 -6.64
CA ASN A 7 -11.65 -0.22 -5.43
C ASN A 7 -10.68 -0.81 -4.39
N LEU A 8 -9.46 -0.25 -4.30
CA LEU A 8 -8.44 -0.73 -3.39
C LEU A 8 -8.77 -0.25 -1.97
N LEU A 9 -9.14 -1.20 -1.10
CA LEU A 9 -9.40 -0.99 0.33
C LEU A 9 -8.13 -0.54 1.07
N GLU A 10 -6.98 -1.08 0.67
CA GLU A 10 -5.70 -0.89 1.37
C GLU A 10 -4.74 -0.07 0.51
N ARG A 11 -4.93 1.25 0.55
CA ARG A 11 -4.25 2.21 -0.34
C ARG A 11 -2.79 2.42 -0.01
N ASP A 12 -2.39 2.17 1.24
CA ASP A 12 -1.03 2.35 1.73
C ASP A 12 -0.03 1.33 1.15
N TYR A 13 -0.53 0.19 0.63
CA TYR A 13 0.32 -0.83 0.01
C TYR A 13 0.73 -0.49 -1.41
N PHE A 14 0.09 0.48 -2.05
CA PHE A 14 0.35 0.82 -3.44
C PHE A 14 0.86 2.25 -3.58
N GLY A 15 1.67 2.47 -4.60
CA GLY A 15 2.17 3.80 -4.94
C GLY A 15 2.42 3.94 -6.43
N LEU A 16 2.67 5.18 -6.83
CA LEU A 16 3.13 5.48 -8.17
C LEU A 16 4.64 5.65 -8.16
N THR A 17 5.29 5.19 -9.21
CA THR A 17 6.71 5.41 -9.48
C THR A 17 6.88 6.11 -10.81
N PHE A 18 7.89 6.97 -10.94
CA PHE A 18 8.29 7.60 -12.20
C PHE A 18 9.77 7.34 -12.46
N GLN A 19 10.20 7.56 -13.70
CA GLN A 19 11.60 7.49 -14.09
C GLN A 19 12.14 8.90 -14.22
N ASP A 20 13.22 9.22 -13.52
CA ASP A 20 13.87 10.53 -13.63
C ASP A 20 14.77 10.59 -14.88
N THR A 21 15.35 11.76 -15.14
CA THR A 21 16.28 12.06 -16.22
C THR A 21 17.51 11.15 -16.26
N ASP A 22 17.92 10.61 -15.12
CA ASP A 22 19.00 9.62 -14.98
C ASP A 22 18.54 8.17 -15.22
N ASN A 23 17.32 7.98 -15.74
CA ASN A 23 16.70 6.67 -15.91
C ASN A 23 16.46 5.91 -14.59
N SER A 24 16.62 6.59 -13.44
CA SER A 24 16.41 6.05 -12.09
C SER A 24 14.93 6.01 -11.71
N LYS A 25 14.46 4.89 -11.13
CA LYS A 25 13.07 4.70 -10.71
C LYS A 25 12.84 5.29 -9.31
N ASN A 26 11.91 6.24 -9.21
CA ASN A 26 11.61 6.98 -7.99
C ASN A 26 10.14 6.84 -7.59
N TRP A 27 9.86 6.86 -6.28
CA TRP A 27 8.47 6.89 -5.79
C TRP A 27 7.92 8.31 -5.82
N LEU A 28 6.67 8.43 -6.25
CA LEU A 28 5.92 9.68 -6.19
C LEU A 28 5.45 9.92 -4.75
N ASP A 29 5.73 11.11 -4.24
CA ASP A 29 5.20 11.62 -2.97
C ASP A 29 3.82 12.25 -3.23
N PRO A 30 2.72 11.68 -2.71
CA PRO A 30 1.38 12.22 -2.92
C PRO A 30 1.15 13.57 -2.23
N SER A 31 2.02 13.95 -1.28
CA SER A 31 1.92 15.20 -0.52
C SER A 31 2.56 16.39 -1.24
N LYS A 32 3.27 16.15 -2.35
CA LYS A 32 3.99 17.17 -3.11
C LYS A 32 3.40 17.31 -4.52
N GLU A 33 3.47 18.52 -5.07
CA GLU A 33 3.07 18.75 -6.47
C GLU A 33 3.94 17.91 -7.43
N ILE A 34 3.31 17.19 -8.36
CA ILE A 34 4.00 16.30 -9.32
C ILE A 34 5.06 17.05 -10.13
N LYS A 35 4.74 18.26 -10.60
CA LYS A 35 5.67 19.13 -11.37
C LYS A 35 6.93 19.53 -10.58
N LYS A 36 6.91 19.45 -9.25
CA LYS A 36 8.08 19.71 -8.39
C LYS A 36 8.95 18.46 -8.23
N GLN A 37 8.42 17.28 -8.53
CA GLN A 37 9.10 15.99 -8.42
C GLN A 37 9.68 15.53 -9.75
N ILE A 38 9.02 15.82 -10.86
CA ILE A 38 9.47 15.48 -12.22
C ILE A 38 9.99 16.74 -12.89
N ARG A 39 11.32 16.88 -13.02
CA ARG A 39 11.94 18.10 -13.56
C ARG A 39 11.87 18.22 -15.07
N ALA A 40 11.95 17.09 -15.78
CA ALA A 40 11.93 17.04 -17.25
C ALA A 40 11.60 15.62 -17.72
N GLY A 41 11.10 15.49 -18.94
CA GLY A 41 10.76 14.21 -19.56
C GLY A 41 9.27 13.89 -19.57
N SER A 42 8.93 12.69 -20.04
CA SER A 42 7.55 12.24 -20.18
C SER A 42 6.95 11.87 -18.81
N TRP A 43 5.69 12.23 -18.58
CA TRP A 43 4.97 11.93 -17.34
C TRP A 43 4.44 10.50 -17.36
N ILE A 44 5.38 9.55 -17.32
CA ILE A 44 5.09 8.12 -17.32
C ILE A 44 5.14 7.62 -15.88
N PHE A 45 4.03 7.04 -15.43
CA PHE A 45 3.90 6.48 -14.09
C PHE A 45 3.69 4.97 -14.13
N GLY A 46 4.43 4.25 -13.31
CA GLY A 46 4.18 2.85 -12.99
C GLY A 46 3.40 2.74 -11.69
N PHE A 47 2.39 1.88 -11.65
CA PHE A 47 1.71 1.48 -10.41
C PHE A 47 2.47 0.31 -9.78
N SER A 48 2.85 0.40 -8.51
CA SER A 48 3.70 -0.58 -7.85
C SER A 48 3.33 -0.78 -6.39
N VAL A 49 3.58 -1.98 -5.86
CA VAL A 49 3.42 -2.32 -4.44
C VAL A 49 4.59 -1.74 -3.65
N LYS A 50 4.33 -0.91 -2.64
CA LYS A 50 5.35 -0.33 -1.74
C LYS A 50 5.80 -1.32 -0.69
N PHE A 51 4.85 -1.96 0.00
CA PHE A 51 5.11 -2.96 1.04
C PHE A 51 3.96 -3.97 1.08
N TYR A 52 4.26 -5.21 1.44
CA TYR A 52 3.25 -6.15 1.91
C TYR A 52 3.09 -5.97 3.42
N PRO A 53 1.87 -6.08 3.99
CA PRO A 53 1.75 -6.24 5.42
C PRO A 53 2.55 -7.48 5.86
N PRO A 54 3.27 -7.42 6.99
CA PRO A 54 4.10 -8.53 7.45
C PRO A 54 3.31 -9.81 7.76
N ASP A 55 1.98 -9.75 7.91
CA ASP A 55 1.13 -10.92 8.14
C ASP A 55 -0.24 -10.80 7.43
N PRO A 56 -0.61 -11.72 6.51
CA PRO A 56 -1.97 -11.81 5.97
C PRO A 56 -2.99 -12.43 6.95
N VAL A 57 -2.58 -12.95 8.10
CA VAL A 57 -3.40 -13.83 8.97
C VAL A 57 -4.06 -13.14 10.18
N SER A 58 -3.70 -11.91 10.49
CA SER A 58 -4.10 -11.25 11.75
C SER A 58 -5.48 -10.60 11.70
N THR A 59 -6.03 -10.35 10.50
CA THR A 59 -7.35 -9.71 10.34
C THR A 59 -8.51 -10.69 10.51
N HIS A 60 -8.33 -11.99 10.27
CA HIS A 60 -9.42 -12.97 10.45
C HIS A 60 -9.61 -13.41 11.91
N ARG A 61 -8.58 -13.30 12.76
CA ARG A 61 -8.64 -13.84 14.14
C ARG A 61 -9.29 -12.94 15.19
N ARG A 62 -9.58 -11.66 14.90
CA ARG A 62 -10.22 -10.77 15.89
C ARG A 62 -11.74 -10.92 16.04
N HIS A 63 -12.42 -11.71 15.21
CA HIS A 63 -13.87 -11.90 15.34
C HIS A 63 -14.32 -13.25 15.94
N HIS A 64 -13.45 -14.25 16.15
CA HIS A 64 -13.96 -15.62 16.41
C HIS A 64 -13.31 -16.44 17.54
N GLN A 65 -12.46 -15.92 18.43
CA GLN A 65 -12.05 -16.76 19.56
C GLN A 65 -11.71 -15.99 20.85
N VAL A 66 -12.75 -15.62 21.59
CA VAL A 66 -12.69 -15.63 23.06
C VAL A 66 -13.95 -16.38 23.54
N LEU A 67 -13.97 -17.70 23.32
CA LEU A 67 -14.85 -18.56 24.11
C LEU A 67 -14.08 -18.94 25.38
N PRO A 68 -14.68 -18.81 26.57
CA PRO A 68 -14.04 -19.19 27.82
C PRO A 68 -13.80 -20.71 27.81
N VAL A 69 -12.59 -21.12 28.20
CA VAL A 69 -12.25 -22.53 28.41
C VAL A 69 -13.06 -23.00 29.64
N PRO A 70 -13.95 -24.02 29.54
CA PRO A 70 -14.56 -24.58 30.73
C PRO A 70 -13.48 -25.32 31.52
N ALA A 71 -13.35 -24.95 32.80
CA ALA A 71 -12.59 -25.72 33.77
C ALA A 71 -13.21 -27.13 33.85
N ALA A 72 -12.45 -28.15 33.50
CA ALA A 72 -12.79 -29.52 33.84
C ALA A 72 -11.97 -29.89 35.08
N GLU A 73 -12.64 -29.77 36.23
CA GLU A 73 -12.28 -30.47 37.46
C GLU A 73 -12.63 -31.97 37.30
N GLY A 74 -11.79 -32.86 37.84
CA GLY A 74 -12.03 -34.30 37.95
C GLY A 74 -10.79 -35.15 37.79
#